data_AF-A0A9P8UPE1-F1
#
_entry.id   AF-A0A9P8UPE1-F1
#
_cell.length_a   1.000
_cell.length_b   1.000
_cell.length_c   1.000
_cell.angle_alpha   90.00
_cell.angle_beta   90.00
_cell.angle_gamma   90.00
#
_symmetry.space_group_name_H-M   'P 1'
#
loop_
_entity.id
_entity.type
_entity.pdbx_description
1 polymer ?
#
loop_
_entity_poly.entity_id
_entity_poly.type
_entity_poly.pdbx_seq_one_letter_code
_entity_poly.pdbx_strand_id
1 'polypeptide(L)'
;MGAAPSRLIRISTTTGAYTDLRSLNLTSTPVAGVVDENSQYWLTNAANTAWTQVDLLPGSATFGRIVASGTSPAPAYTVSDWAWIPGTAGGNYLWGVSYEAGLLGLTGTSRLMAWNRSTKIWTTSTAITGVLSGSLINYQSVFAGGTDTLYAADSSTGQLYTFPLPGSGLATAQVALGNSFGLATIADGARCAAAN
;
A
#
# COMPACT_ATOMS: atom_id res chain seq x y z
N MET A 1 24.54 17.02 -11.24
CA MET A 1 24.10 15.87 -12.08
C MET A 1 22.68 15.55 -11.66
N GLY A 2 21.70 15.65 -12.57
CA GLY A 2 20.30 15.37 -12.25
C GLY A 2 20.08 13.87 -12.02
N ALA A 3 19.19 13.50 -11.10
CA ALA A 3 18.80 12.12 -10.90
C ALA A 3 18.25 11.55 -12.22
N ALA A 4 18.61 10.30 -12.54
CA ALA A 4 18.03 9.62 -13.70
C ALA A 4 16.50 9.53 -13.56
N PRO A 5 15.73 9.71 -14.64
CA PRO A 5 14.28 9.61 -14.58
C PRO A 5 13.85 8.20 -14.14
N SER A 6 12.80 8.10 -13.34
CA SER A 6 12.22 6.83 -12.92
C SER A 6 11.73 6.04 -14.15
N ARG A 7 11.84 4.70 -14.13
CA ARG A 7 11.38 3.84 -15.23
C ARG A 7 10.18 3.01 -14.81
N LEU A 8 9.17 2.98 -15.66
CA LEU A 8 8.03 2.09 -15.54
C LEU A 8 8.36 0.78 -16.26
N ILE A 9 8.47 -0.30 -15.49
CA ILE A 9 8.71 -1.64 -16.01
C ILE A 9 7.49 -2.52 -15.80
N ARG A 10 7.24 -3.43 -16.74
CA ARG A 10 6.29 -4.54 -16.57
C ARG A 10 7.06 -5.83 -16.39
N ILE A 11 6.76 -6.58 -15.34
CA ILE A 11 7.32 -7.92 -15.11
C ILE A 11 6.29 -8.96 -15.55
N SER A 12 6.72 -9.92 -16.36
CA SER A 12 5.91 -11.06 -16.79
C SER A 12 5.60 -11.96 -15.61
N THR A 13 4.31 -12.23 -15.38
CA THR A 13 3.84 -13.13 -14.32
C THR A 13 4.18 -14.59 -14.59
N THR A 14 4.44 -14.96 -15.85
CA THR A 14 4.76 -16.34 -16.24
C THR A 14 6.26 -16.61 -16.25
N THR A 15 7.07 -15.63 -16.65
CA THR A 15 8.50 -15.84 -16.93
C THR A 15 9.43 -15.00 -16.06
N GLY A 16 8.91 -14.02 -15.32
CA GLY A 16 9.72 -13.05 -14.57
C GLY A 16 10.52 -12.07 -15.44
N ALA A 17 10.46 -12.20 -16.77
CA ALA A 17 11.10 -11.27 -17.70
C ALA A 17 10.48 -9.87 -17.59
N TYR A 18 11.30 -8.82 -17.66
CA TYR A 18 10.80 -7.45 -17.62
C TYR A 18 10.77 -6.80 -19.01
N THR A 19 9.87 -5.85 -19.18
CA THR A 19 9.79 -4.95 -20.34
C THR A 19 9.84 -3.53 -19.83
N ASP A 20 10.73 -2.70 -20.37
CA ASP A 20 10.67 -1.26 -20.11
C ASP A 20 9.53 -0.65 -20.93
N LEU A 21 8.56 -0.07 -20.22
CA LEU A 21 7.43 0.59 -20.87
C LEU A 21 7.77 2.05 -21.19
N ARG A 22 8.41 2.77 -20.26
CA ARG A 22 8.74 4.20 -20.39
C ARG A 22 9.52 4.77 -19.22
N SER A 23 10.14 5.92 -19.42
CA SER A 23 10.50 6.85 -18.34
C SER A 23 9.29 7.66 -17.83
N LEU A 24 9.21 7.86 -16.52
CA LEU A 24 8.25 8.71 -15.83
C LEU A 24 8.99 9.89 -15.19
N ASN A 25 8.48 11.10 -15.43
CA ASN A 25 8.97 12.32 -14.79
C ASN A 25 8.24 12.52 -13.46
N LEU A 26 8.62 11.75 -12.44
CA LEU A 26 8.04 11.86 -11.11
C LEU A 26 8.52 13.13 -10.41
N THR A 27 7.61 13.80 -9.70
CA THR A 27 7.91 15.03 -8.93
C THR A 27 8.39 14.72 -7.50
N SER A 28 8.33 13.47 -7.08
CA SER A 28 8.81 12.97 -5.79
C SER A 28 9.24 11.52 -5.90
N THR A 29 10.19 11.09 -5.07
CA THR A 29 10.58 9.68 -4.96
C THR A 29 9.44 8.87 -4.36
N PRO A 30 8.85 7.91 -5.09
CA PRO A 30 7.83 7.04 -4.54
C PRO A 30 8.48 5.98 -3.64
N VAL A 31 7.76 5.57 -2.60
CA VAL A 31 8.16 4.45 -1.72
C VAL A 31 7.14 3.32 -1.70
N ALA A 32 5.94 3.56 -2.22
CA ALA A 32 4.86 2.60 -2.28
C ALA A 32 4.02 2.83 -3.54
N GLY A 33 3.48 1.75 -4.08
CA GLY A 33 2.72 1.76 -5.32
C GLY A 33 1.66 0.67 -5.38
N VAL A 34 0.45 0.99 -5.85
CA VAL A 34 -0.58 -0.03 -6.08
C VAL A 34 -1.43 0.26 -7.30
N VAL A 35 -1.80 -0.79 -8.04
CA VAL A 35 -2.74 -0.70 -9.15
C VAL A 35 -4.16 -0.91 -8.63
N ASP A 36 -5.10 -0.07 -9.04
CA ASP A 36 -6.52 -0.20 -8.67
C ASP A 36 -7.35 -0.94 -9.74
N GLU A 37 -8.65 -1.11 -9.48
CA GLU A 37 -9.62 -1.76 -10.38
C GLU A 37 -9.71 -1.15 -11.77
N ASN A 38 -9.38 0.14 -11.92
CA ASN A 38 -9.43 0.86 -13.18
C ASN A 38 -8.07 0.86 -13.90
N SER A 39 -7.16 -0.02 -13.48
CA SER A 39 -5.79 -0.09 -13.98
C SER A 39 -5.04 1.24 -13.82
N GLN A 40 -5.36 1.99 -12.76
CA GLN A 40 -4.60 3.18 -12.39
C GLN A 40 -3.54 2.78 -11.37
N TYR A 41 -2.29 3.10 -11.67
CA TYR A 41 -1.17 2.88 -10.77
C TYR A 41 -0.93 4.12 -9.92
N TRP A 42 -1.15 3.97 -8.62
CA TRP A 42 -1.05 5.02 -7.63
C TRP A 42 0.26 4.90 -6.88
N LEU A 43 1.02 5.99 -6.84
CA LEU A 43 2.31 6.09 -6.16
C LEU A 43 2.24 7.12 -5.04
N THR A 44 2.95 6.89 -3.94
CA THR A 44 3.12 7.88 -2.85
C THR A 44 4.56 8.00 -2.40
N ASN A 45 4.94 9.19 -1.90
CA ASN A 45 6.22 9.40 -1.22
C ASN A 45 6.19 8.93 0.24
N ALA A 46 7.37 8.91 0.89
CA ALA A 46 7.54 8.47 2.29
C ALA A 46 6.77 9.29 3.32
N ALA A 47 6.47 10.56 3.01
CA ALA A 47 5.69 11.43 3.89
C ALA A 47 4.17 11.28 3.70
N ASN A 48 3.73 10.46 2.74
CA ASN A 48 2.33 10.30 2.31
C ASN A 48 1.64 11.62 1.89
N THR A 49 2.42 12.60 1.42
CA THR A 49 1.97 13.95 1.04
C THR A 49 2.00 14.20 -0.46
N ALA A 50 2.66 13.36 -1.25
CA ALA A 50 2.68 13.47 -2.70
C ALA A 50 2.12 12.20 -3.32
N TRP A 51 1.31 12.34 -4.36
CA TRP A 51 0.71 11.23 -5.08
C TRP A 51 0.87 11.38 -6.59
N THR A 52 0.96 10.26 -7.29
CA THR A 52 0.98 10.20 -8.76
C THR A 52 0.06 9.09 -9.24
N GLN A 53 -0.68 9.35 -10.31
CA GLN A 53 -1.60 8.43 -10.97
C GLN A 53 -1.09 8.17 -12.39
N VAL A 54 -0.80 6.91 -12.70
CA VAL A 54 -0.34 6.45 -14.01
C VAL A 54 -1.40 5.55 -14.62
N ASP A 55 -1.76 5.80 -15.87
CA ASP A 55 -2.72 4.97 -16.58
C ASP A 55 -2.05 3.70 -17.12
N LEU A 56 -2.48 2.54 -16.62
CA LEU A 56 -2.03 1.22 -17.08
C LEU A 56 -3.15 0.44 -17.76
N LEU A 57 -4.27 1.06 -18.15
CA LEU A 57 -5.35 0.38 -18.86
C LEU A 57 -4.87 -0.01 -20.28
N PRO A 58 -4.81 -1.31 -20.62
CA PRO A 58 -4.40 -1.73 -21.95
C PRO A 58 -5.26 -1.11 -23.05
N GLY A 59 -4.64 -0.61 -24.11
CA GLY A 59 -5.33 0.04 -25.23
C GLY A 59 -5.73 1.49 -25.00
N SER A 60 -5.54 2.04 -23.79
CA SER A 60 -5.75 3.47 -23.53
C SER A 60 -4.76 4.34 -24.33
N ALA A 61 -5.23 5.48 -24.83
CA ALA A 61 -4.39 6.48 -25.50
C ALA A 61 -3.30 7.06 -24.58
N THR A 62 -3.51 6.98 -23.27
CA THR A 62 -2.58 7.44 -22.22
C THR A 62 -1.85 6.31 -21.51
N PHE A 63 -1.89 5.07 -22.05
CA PHE A 63 -1.18 3.93 -21.45
C PHE A 63 0.30 4.24 -21.18
N GLY A 64 0.73 3.96 -19.94
CA GLY A 64 2.07 4.19 -19.43
C GLY A 64 2.41 5.66 -19.16
N ARG A 65 1.42 6.56 -19.08
CA ARG A 65 1.61 7.99 -18.81
C ARG A 65 1.04 8.39 -17.47
N ILE A 66 1.67 9.39 -16.85
CA ILE A 66 1.10 10.11 -15.70
C ILE A 66 -0.13 10.86 -16.22
N VAL A 67 -1.30 10.56 -15.67
CA VAL A 67 -2.57 11.24 -16.00
C VAL A 67 -2.98 12.26 -14.95
N ALA A 68 -2.47 12.12 -13.72
CA ALA A 68 -2.61 13.11 -12.67
C ALA A 68 -1.50 12.98 -11.63
N SER A 69 -1.17 14.06 -10.95
CA SER A 69 -0.32 14.08 -9.77
C SER A 69 -0.67 15.28 -8.88
N GLY A 70 -0.25 15.24 -7.63
CA GLY A 70 -0.50 16.34 -6.72
C GLY A 70 -0.02 16.05 -5.31
N THR A 71 -0.52 16.85 -4.37
CA THR A 71 -0.25 16.69 -2.95
C THR A 71 -1.51 16.36 -2.16
N SER A 72 -1.32 15.77 -1.00
CA SER A 72 -2.31 15.53 0.05
C SER A 72 -1.87 16.29 1.30
N PRO A 73 -2.80 16.75 2.16
CA PRO A 73 -2.45 17.10 3.53
C PRO A 73 -1.72 15.93 4.20
N ALA A 74 -0.76 16.23 5.08
CA ALA A 74 -0.07 15.21 5.83
C ALA A 74 -1.07 14.38 6.65
N PRO A 75 -0.97 13.04 6.64
CA PRO A 75 -1.83 12.23 7.48
C PRO A 75 -1.47 12.42 8.96
N ALA A 76 -2.42 12.14 9.84
CA ALA A 76 -2.15 12.08 11.29
C ALA A 76 -1.11 11.00 11.65
N TYR A 77 -1.06 9.92 10.86
CA TYR A 77 -0.13 8.81 11.03
C TYR A 77 0.37 8.35 9.67
N THR A 78 1.68 8.21 9.51
CA THR A 78 2.29 7.77 8.26
C THR A 78 2.10 6.27 8.05
N VAL A 79 1.96 5.87 6.79
CA VAL A 79 1.96 4.47 6.36
C VAL A 79 3.16 4.24 5.45
N SER A 80 3.83 3.11 5.60
CA SER A 80 4.97 2.75 4.75
C SER A 80 4.52 2.25 3.37
N ASP A 81 3.32 1.68 3.30
CA ASP A 81 2.76 1.06 2.11
C ASP A 81 1.21 1.14 2.11
N TRP A 82 0.60 0.93 0.94
CA TRP A 82 -0.85 0.94 0.76
C TRP A 82 -1.33 -0.10 -0.25
N ALA A 83 -2.60 -0.51 -0.13
CA ALA A 83 -3.21 -1.45 -1.06
C ALA A 83 -4.62 -1.00 -1.46
N TRP A 84 -4.99 -1.29 -2.71
CA TRP A 84 -6.38 -1.30 -3.11
C TRP A 84 -7.01 -2.63 -2.71
N ILE A 85 -8.17 -2.57 -2.04
CA ILE A 85 -8.87 -3.75 -1.53
C ILE A 85 -10.19 -3.91 -2.27
N PRO A 86 -10.45 -5.06 -2.92
CA PRO A 86 -11.74 -5.34 -3.52
C PRO A 86 -12.81 -5.50 -2.43
N GLY A 87 -14.05 -5.15 -2.77
CA GLY A 87 -15.19 -5.32 -1.87
C GLY A 87 -15.89 -4.02 -1.51
N THR A 88 -17.00 -4.16 -0.78
CA THR A 88 -17.86 -3.04 -0.42
C THR A 88 -17.23 -2.13 0.64
N ALA A 89 -16.45 -2.69 1.56
CA ALA A 89 -15.73 -1.91 2.57
C ALA A 89 -14.44 -1.29 2.00
N GLY A 90 -13.88 -1.86 0.92
CA GLY A 90 -12.74 -1.30 0.20
C GLY A 90 -13.01 0.10 -0.36
N GLY A 91 -14.17 0.28 -0.98
CA GLY A 91 -14.66 1.58 -1.45
C GLY A 91 -13.71 2.33 -2.39
N ASN A 92 -13.81 3.67 -2.39
CA ASN A 92 -12.96 4.53 -3.21
C ASN A 92 -11.66 4.94 -2.49
N TYR A 93 -10.96 3.96 -1.91
CA TYR A 93 -9.81 4.21 -1.05
C TYR A 93 -8.60 3.32 -1.38
N LEU A 94 -7.43 3.80 -0.98
CA LEU A 94 -6.23 2.98 -0.79
C LEU A 94 -5.99 2.86 0.71
N TRP A 95 -5.76 1.64 1.19
CA TRP A 95 -5.69 1.32 2.61
C TRP A 95 -4.27 0.97 3.04
N GLY A 96 -3.86 1.50 4.18
CA GLY A 96 -2.60 1.17 4.83
C GLY A 96 -2.76 0.98 6.33
N VAL A 97 -1.69 0.54 6.98
CA VAL A 97 -1.63 0.41 8.44
C VAL A 97 -0.48 1.25 8.96
N SER A 98 -0.77 2.13 9.90
CA SER A 98 0.26 2.84 10.66
C SER A 98 0.46 2.18 12.01
N TYR A 99 1.63 2.35 12.61
CA TYR A 99 1.91 1.97 13.98
C TYR A 99 2.37 3.20 14.78
N GLU A 100 1.72 3.46 15.90
CA GLU A 100 2.09 4.49 16.86
C GLU A 100 2.67 3.80 18.09
N ALA A 101 3.96 4.04 18.38
CA ALA A 101 4.59 3.50 19.57
C ALA A 101 4.04 4.21 20.82
N GLY A 102 3.55 3.45 21.81
CA GLY A 102 3.17 4.02 23.11
C GLY A 102 4.35 4.27 24.03
N LEU A 103 4.03 4.72 25.24
CA LEU A 103 5.00 5.08 26.25
C LEU A 103 6.01 3.94 26.50
N LEU A 104 7.30 4.27 26.37
CA LEU A 104 8.43 3.35 26.55
C LEU A 104 8.40 2.09 25.64
N GLY A 105 7.68 2.14 24.52
CA GLY A 105 7.57 1.02 23.58
C GLY A 105 6.77 -0.17 24.12
N LEU A 106 6.03 0.01 25.22
CA LEU A 106 5.33 -1.06 25.93
C LEU A 106 3.89 -1.27 25.42
N THR A 107 3.29 -0.25 24.77
CA THR A 107 1.88 -0.27 24.32
C THR A 107 1.71 0.43 22.97
N GLY A 108 2.03 -0.26 21.87
CA GLY A 108 1.79 0.30 20.53
C GLY A 108 0.32 0.24 20.10
N THR A 109 -0.11 1.19 19.28
CA THR A 109 -1.43 1.17 18.63
C THR A 109 -1.27 1.10 17.12
N SER A 110 -1.80 0.05 16.51
CA SER A 110 -1.95 -0.01 15.05
C SER A 110 -3.23 0.70 14.63
N ARG A 111 -3.20 1.39 13.49
CA ARG A 111 -4.37 2.12 12.98
C ARG A 111 -4.54 1.86 11.50
N LEU A 112 -5.78 1.59 11.10
CA LEU A 112 -6.16 1.58 9.69
C LEU A 112 -6.25 3.01 9.16
N MET A 113 -5.57 3.25 8.06
CA MET A 113 -5.52 4.53 7.36
C MET A 113 -6.10 4.35 5.96
N ALA A 114 -6.99 5.26 5.56
CA ALA A 114 -7.64 5.23 4.25
C ALA A 114 -7.37 6.53 3.50
N TRP A 115 -6.79 6.44 2.30
CA TRP A 115 -6.61 7.57 1.40
C TRP A 115 -7.69 7.57 0.34
N ASN A 116 -8.52 8.60 0.31
CA ASN A 116 -9.63 8.69 -0.64
C ASN A 116 -9.11 9.07 -2.03
N ARG A 117 -9.37 8.23 -3.03
CA ARG A 117 -8.87 8.43 -4.40
C ARG A 117 -9.56 9.57 -5.12
N SER A 118 -10.74 10.03 -4.71
CA SER A 118 -11.39 11.22 -5.30
C SER A 118 -10.90 12.51 -4.66
N THR A 119 -10.99 12.60 -3.33
CA THR A 119 -10.67 13.83 -2.59
C THR A 119 -9.19 14.00 -2.30
N LYS A 120 -8.38 12.95 -2.49
CA LYS A 120 -6.93 12.93 -2.25
C LYS A 120 -6.56 13.22 -0.79
N ILE A 121 -7.42 12.81 0.16
CA ILE A 121 -7.28 13.08 1.58
C ILE A 121 -7.17 11.77 2.36
N TRP A 122 -6.28 11.76 3.35
CA TRP A 122 -6.15 10.69 4.34
C TRP A 122 -7.20 10.80 5.44
N THR A 123 -7.72 9.67 5.86
CA THR A 123 -8.61 9.53 7.02
C THR A 123 -8.12 8.40 7.91
N THR A 124 -8.12 8.62 9.22
CA THR A 124 -7.85 7.57 10.21
C THR A 124 -9.16 6.86 10.50
N SER A 125 -9.23 5.58 10.19
CA SER A 125 -10.50 4.87 10.18
C SER A 125 -10.79 4.12 11.47
N THR A 126 -9.80 3.43 12.06
CA THR A 126 -10.01 2.58 13.24
C THR A 126 -8.71 2.35 13.99
N ALA A 127 -8.73 2.53 15.31
CA ALA A 127 -7.64 2.08 16.18
C ALA A 127 -7.83 0.60 16.51
N ILE A 128 -6.76 -0.17 16.41
CA ILE A 128 -6.76 -1.61 16.64
C ILE A 128 -5.92 -1.89 17.89
N THR A 129 -6.58 -2.40 18.92
CA THR A 129 -5.99 -2.70 20.23
C THR A 129 -6.03 -4.21 20.50
N GLY A 130 -5.02 -4.74 21.18
CA GLY A 130 -5.07 -6.10 21.76
C GLY A 130 -4.59 -7.25 20.87
N VAL A 131 -4.10 -6.99 19.65
CA VAL A 131 -3.61 -8.04 18.75
C VAL A 131 -2.09 -8.23 18.80
N LEU A 132 -1.34 -7.38 19.50
CA LEU A 132 0.09 -7.22 19.24
C LEU A 132 0.90 -7.07 20.52
N SER A 133 1.33 -8.19 21.11
CA SER A 133 2.30 -8.22 22.22
C SER A 133 3.72 -8.27 21.67
N GLY A 134 4.47 -7.17 21.78
CA GLY A 134 5.87 -7.09 21.33
C GLY A 134 6.34 -5.65 21.07
N SER A 135 7.65 -5.46 20.91
CA SER A 135 8.29 -4.16 20.64
C SER A 135 7.79 -3.50 19.34
N LEU A 136 8.33 -2.32 19.03
CA LEU A 136 8.12 -1.54 17.80
C LEU A 136 7.80 -2.40 16.57
N ILE A 137 6.60 -2.20 16.01
CA ILE A 137 6.13 -2.89 14.81
C ILE A 137 6.43 -2.02 13.59
N ASN A 138 6.87 -2.66 12.51
CA ASN A 138 7.26 -1.99 11.29
C ASN A 138 6.58 -2.61 10.06
N TYR A 139 5.35 -2.17 9.80
CA TYR A 139 4.59 -2.55 8.60
C TYR A 139 5.22 -1.91 7.37
N GLN A 140 6.10 -2.63 6.66
CA GLN A 140 6.73 -2.15 5.43
C GLN A 140 6.03 -2.63 4.16
N SER A 141 5.10 -3.57 4.31
CA SER A 141 4.41 -4.19 3.19
C SER A 141 2.97 -4.45 3.57
N VAL A 142 2.05 -4.00 2.72
CA VAL A 142 0.63 -4.27 2.85
C VAL A 142 0.05 -4.75 1.52
N PHE A 143 -0.91 -5.66 1.57
CA PHE A 143 -1.50 -6.21 0.36
C PHE A 143 -2.93 -6.68 0.59
N ALA A 144 -3.70 -6.77 -0.49
CA ALA A 144 -5.05 -7.28 -0.44
C ALA A 144 -5.06 -8.76 -0.03
N GLY A 145 -5.78 -9.08 1.03
CA GLY A 145 -5.95 -10.46 1.50
C GLY A 145 -7.14 -11.20 0.95
N GLY A 146 -8.00 -10.49 0.24
CA GLY A 146 -9.30 -10.94 -0.23
C GLY A 146 -10.28 -9.77 -0.19
N THR A 147 -11.58 -10.09 -0.19
CA THR A 147 -12.63 -9.07 -0.06
C THR A 147 -12.58 -8.45 1.34
N ASP A 148 -12.58 -7.13 1.40
CA ASP A 148 -12.69 -6.33 2.64
C ASP A 148 -11.63 -6.63 3.73
N THR A 149 -10.48 -7.21 3.36
CA THR A 149 -9.39 -7.55 4.29
C THR A 149 -8.04 -7.10 3.76
N LEU A 150 -7.28 -6.40 4.60
CA LEU A 150 -5.90 -6.00 4.37
C LEU A 150 -4.96 -6.93 5.13
N TYR A 151 -3.89 -7.39 4.49
CA TYR A 151 -2.75 -8.00 5.18
C TYR A 151 -1.65 -6.95 5.38
N ALA A 152 -0.95 -7.01 6.51
CA ALA A 152 0.30 -6.27 6.71
C ALA A 152 1.37 -7.16 7.30
N ALA A 153 2.58 -7.09 6.74
CA ALA A 153 3.74 -7.82 7.21
C ALA A 153 4.62 -6.90 8.07
N ASP A 154 4.94 -7.35 9.29
CA ASP A 154 5.94 -6.70 10.12
C ASP A 154 7.33 -7.17 9.70
N SER A 155 8.10 -6.26 9.12
CA SER A 155 9.47 -6.51 8.65
C SER A 155 10.45 -6.84 9.78
N SER A 156 10.14 -6.46 11.03
CA SER A 156 11.00 -6.73 12.18
C SER A 156 10.92 -8.19 12.64
N THR A 157 9.74 -8.80 12.55
CA THR A 157 9.48 -10.13 13.11
C THR A 157 9.10 -11.18 12.06
N GLY A 158 8.79 -10.76 10.83
CA GLY A 158 8.22 -11.61 9.78
C GLY A 158 6.75 -12.00 10.05
N GLN A 159 6.11 -11.44 11.08
CA GLN A 159 4.72 -11.76 11.40
C GLN A 159 3.75 -11.11 10.40
N LEU A 160 2.70 -11.85 10.07
CA LEU A 160 1.63 -11.40 9.17
C LEU A 160 0.32 -11.24 9.94
N TYR A 161 -0.32 -10.09 9.74
CA TYR A 161 -1.55 -9.70 10.41
C TYR A 161 -2.66 -9.43 9.40
N THR A 162 -3.90 -9.74 9.78
CA THR A 162 -5.09 -9.30 9.05
C THR A 162 -5.77 -8.15 9.73
N PHE A 163 -6.21 -7.21 8.91
CA PHE A 163 -7.01 -6.07 9.31
C PHE A 163 -8.25 -6.03 8.43
N PRO A 164 -9.40 -6.48 8.95
CA PRO A 164 -10.65 -6.23 8.27
C PRO A 164 -10.94 -4.76 8.14
N LEU A 165 -11.51 -4.38 7.00
CA LEU A 165 -11.92 -3.01 6.78
C LEU A 165 -13.18 -2.68 7.60
N PRO A 166 -13.35 -1.42 8.02
CA PRO A 166 -14.54 -0.99 8.76
C PRO A 166 -15.82 -1.32 7.99
N GLY A 167 -16.82 -1.84 8.70
CA GLY A 167 -18.10 -2.23 8.09
C GLY A 167 -18.12 -3.64 7.47
N SER A 168 -16.98 -4.36 7.45
CA SER A 168 -16.91 -5.76 6.95
C SER A 168 -17.62 -6.77 7.87
N GLY A 169 -17.80 -6.44 9.15
CA GLY A 169 -18.31 -7.37 10.16
C GLY A 169 -17.32 -8.46 10.60
N LEU A 170 -16.07 -8.40 10.14
CA LEU A 170 -15.02 -9.36 10.50
C LEU A 170 -14.17 -8.84 11.68
N ALA A 171 -13.52 -9.75 12.41
CA ALA A 171 -12.62 -9.41 13.51
C ALA A 171 -11.15 -9.36 13.07
N THR A 172 -10.38 -8.41 13.60
CA THR A 172 -8.92 -8.36 13.41
C THR A 172 -8.29 -9.61 14.01
N ALA A 173 -7.37 -10.24 13.27
CA ALA A 173 -6.65 -11.41 13.74
C ALA A 173 -5.18 -11.37 13.33
N GLN A 174 -4.33 -11.93 14.18
CA GLN A 174 -3.03 -12.42 13.76
C GLN A 174 -3.23 -13.74 13.01
N VAL A 175 -2.69 -13.86 11.80
CA VAL A 175 -3.08 -14.96 10.88
C VAL A 175 -1.93 -15.90 10.55
N ALA A 176 -0.68 -15.48 10.74
CA ALA A 176 0.45 -16.40 10.69
C ALA A 176 1.54 -16.04 11.69
N LEU A 177 2.07 -17.09 12.34
CA LEU A 177 3.30 -17.07 13.13
C LEU A 177 4.35 -17.86 12.35
N GLY A 178 5.40 -17.22 11.86
CA GLY A 178 6.52 -17.95 11.28
C GLY A 178 7.30 -17.18 10.22
N ASN A 179 8.57 -17.54 10.12
CA ASN A 179 9.59 -17.11 9.16
C ASN A 179 9.31 -17.47 7.68
N SER A 180 8.07 -17.82 7.32
CA SER A 180 7.71 -18.28 5.97
C SER A 180 7.76 -17.15 4.94
N PHE A 181 7.62 -15.90 5.38
CA PHE A 181 8.22 -14.75 4.70
C PHE A 181 9.58 -14.55 5.38
N GLY A 182 10.67 -14.91 4.71
CA GLY A 182 12.01 -14.84 5.30
C GLY A 182 12.25 -13.50 5.98
N LEU A 183 12.85 -13.53 7.17
CA LEU A 183 13.32 -12.38 7.95
C LEU A 183 14.30 -11.53 7.12
N ALA A 184 13.83 -10.76 6.13
CA ALA A 184 14.57 -9.72 5.40
C ALA A 184 13.85 -9.18 4.14
N THR A 185 12.80 -9.80 3.61
CA THR A 185 12.29 -9.35 2.30
C THR A 185 11.06 -8.47 2.44
N ILE A 186 11.27 -7.17 2.24
CA ILE A 186 10.24 -6.22 1.79
C ILE A 186 9.45 -6.90 0.67
N ALA A 187 8.18 -7.18 0.92
CA ALA A 187 7.27 -7.76 -0.06
C ALA A 187 6.34 -6.64 -0.53
N ASP A 188 6.86 -5.71 -1.35
CA ASP A 188 5.99 -4.76 -2.04
C ASP A 188 5.10 -5.56 -3.01
N GLY A 189 3.79 -5.49 -2.74
CA GLY A 189 2.78 -6.29 -3.39
C GLY A 189 1.86 -5.44 -4.26
N ALA A 190 2.37 -4.88 -5.36
CA ALA A 190 1.48 -4.31 -6.37
C ALA A 190 0.67 -5.44 -7.05
N ARG A 191 -0.67 -5.33 -7.05
CA ARG A 191 -1.51 -6.29 -7.77
C ARG A 191 -1.13 -6.32 -9.26
N CYS A 192 -1.26 -7.49 -9.89
CA CYS A 192 -1.20 -7.57 -11.36
C CYS A 192 -2.48 -6.95 -11.95
N ALA A 193 -2.35 -6.05 -12.91
CA ALA A 193 -3.47 -5.74 -13.81
C ALA A 193 -3.64 -6.95 -14.76
N ALA A 194 -4.64 -7.79 -14.53
CA ALA A 194 -5.01 -8.79 -15.51
C ALA A 194 -5.63 -8.08 -16.72
N ALA A 195 -5.16 -8.40 -17.93
CA ALA A 195 -5.92 -8.10 -19.13
C ALA A 195 -7.12 -9.06 -19.15
N ASN A 196 -8.33 -8.50 -19.22
CA ASN A 196 -9.51 -9.31 -19.57
C ASN A 196 -9.43 -9.75 -21.04
#